data_AF-A0A9D4PVQ6-F1
#
_entry.id   AF-A0A9D4PVQ6-F1
#
_cell.length_a   1.000
_cell.length_b   1.000
_cell.length_c   1.000
_cell.angle_alpha   90.00
_cell.angle_beta   90.00
_cell.angle_gamma   90.00
#
_symmetry.space_group_name_H-M   'P 1'
#
loop_
_entity.id
_entity.type
_entity.pdbx_description
1 polymer ?
#
loop_
_entity_poly.entity_id
_entity_poly.type
_entity_poly.pdbx_seq_one_letter_code
_entity_poly.pdbx_strand_id
1 'polypeptide(L)'
;MAEGASTSGTRGPRVSEGQREIVLAFMEEHPQLVSRAVELGPHFTVADRRRLWQQLADALNAEGPAQKRVDMWQEWWRKAVHDARHDAAAVAEVQR
;
A
#
# COMPACT_ATOMS: atom_id res chain seq x y z
N MET A 1 33.14 15.90 16.63
CA MET A 1 32.41 14.99 15.73
C MET A 1 30.93 15.18 16.08
N ALA A 2 30.23 16.02 15.32
CA ALA A 2 28.86 16.42 15.64
C ALA A 2 27.89 15.59 14.81
N GLU A 3 27.07 14.81 15.51
CA GLU A 3 26.11 13.87 14.93
C GLU A 3 24.98 14.59 14.20
N GLY A 4 24.50 13.92 13.15
CA GLY A 4 23.67 14.46 12.10
C GLY A 4 22.33 15.01 12.61
N ALA A 5 21.96 16.13 11.99
CA ALA A 5 20.71 16.84 12.18
C ALA A 5 19.50 15.89 12.15
N SER A 6 18.77 15.86 13.27
CA SER A 6 17.42 15.34 13.36
C SER A 6 16.52 16.12 12.41
N THR A 7 16.16 15.51 11.29
CA THR A 7 15.11 16.03 10.41
C THR A 7 13.75 15.64 10.98
N SER A 8 13.33 16.37 11.99
CA SER A 8 11.95 16.40 12.48
C SER A 8 11.05 17.04 11.44
N GLY A 9 10.59 16.25 10.46
CA GLY A 9 9.34 16.50 9.77
C GLY A 9 8.31 15.53 10.37
N THR A 10 7.24 16.06 10.96
CA THR A 10 6.07 15.29 11.44
C THR A 10 5.39 14.60 10.26
N ARG A 11 6.03 13.56 9.70
CA ARG A 11 5.39 12.57 8.85
C ARG A 11 4.75 11.63 9.83
N GLY A 12 3.42 11.53 9.81
CA GLY A 12 2.70 10.54 10.62
C GLY A 12 3.33 9.15 10.49
N PRO A 13 3.07 8.23 11.43
CA PRO A 13 3.79 6.96 11.55
C PRO A 13 4.00 6.33 10.17
N ARG A 14 5.29 6.19 9.80
CA ARG A 14 5.69 5.54 8.55
C ARG A 14 5.17 4.12 8.61
N VAL A 15 4.63 3.63 7.49
CA VAL A 15 4.22 2.24 7.36
C VAL A 15 5.45 1.38 7.63
N SER A 16 5.38 0.56 8.69
CA SER A 16 6.48 -0.33 9.09
C SER A 16 6.73 -1.39 8.02
N GLU A 17 7.91 -2.02 8.06
CA GLU A 17 8.24 -3.11 7.14
C GLU A 17 7.26 -4.28 7.26
N GLY A 18 6.92 -4.71 8.48
CA GLY A 18 5.90 -5.75 8.69
C GLY A 18 4.50 -5.36 8.17
N GLN A 19 4.12 -4.08 8.26
CA GLN A 19 2.88 -3.60 7.64
C GLN A 19 2.95 -3.66 6.11
N ARG A 20 4.12 -3.41 5.51
CA ARG A 20 4.31 -3.59 4.05
C ARG A 20 4.18 -5.05 3.64
N GLU A 21 4.79 -5.96 4.40
CA GLU A 21 4.69 -7.41 4.13
C GLU A 21 3.23 -7.89 4.19
N ILE A 22 2.46 -7.44 5.19
CA ILE A 22 1.02 -7.75 5.27
C ILE A 22 0.27 -7.22 4.04
N VAL A 23 0.54 -5.99 3.59
CA VAL A 23 -0.10 -5.47 2.37
C VAL A 23 0.26 -6.33 1.16
N LEU A 24 1.53 -6.68 0.99
CA LEU A 24 1.99 -7.46 -0.16
C LEU A 24 1.35 -8.86 -0.16
N ALA A 25 1.44 -9.58 0.95
CA ALA A 25 0.82 -10.89 1.11
C ALA A 25 -0.69 -10.84 0.83
N PHE A 26 -1.40 -9.86 1.39
CA PHE A 26 -2.83 -9.72 1.19
C PHE A 26 -3.20 -9.40 -0.27
N MET A 27 -2.36 -8.64 -0.97
CA MET A 27 -2.56 -8.32 -2.39
C MET A 27 -2.24 -9.51 -3.30
N GLU A 28 -1.28 -10.35 -2.93
CA GLU A 28 -0.99 -11.64 -3.60
C GLU A 28 -2.14 -12.64 -3.42
N GLU A 29 -2.73 -12.71 -2.22
CA GLU A 29 -3.91 -13.54 -1.94
C GLU A 29 -5.20 -12.99 -2.58
N HIS A 30 -5.27 -11.68 -2.81
CA HIS A 30 -6.44 -11.01 -3.37
C HIS A 30 -6.09 -10.14 -4.60
N PRO A 31 -5.67 -10.76 -5.73
CA PRO A 31 -5.24 -10.03 -6.92
C PRO A 31 -6.33 -9.10 -7.49
N GLN A 32 -7.60 -9.41 -7.25
CA GLN A 32 -8.78 -8.58 -7.53
C GLN A 32 -8.77 -7.16 -6.91
N LEU A 33 -7.96 -6.94 -5.86
CA LEU A 33 -7.72 -5.60 -5.30
C LEU A 33 -6.71 -4.79 -6.12
N VAL A 34 -5.77 -5.48 -6.77
CA VAL A 34 -4.72 -4.91 -7.60
C VAL A 34 -5.19 -4.74 -9.05
N SER A 35 -6.04 -5.66 -9.52
CA SER A 35 -6.60 -5.64 -10.86
C SER A 35 -7.38 -4.37 -11.13
N ARG A 36 -7.17 -3.83 -12.35
CA ARG A 36 -7.90 -2.68 -12.85
C ARG A 36 -9.38 -3.05 -12.85
N ALA A 37 -10.24 -2.14 -12.39
CA ALA A 37 -11.67 -2.39 -12.14
C ALA A 37 -12.45 -3.01 -13.32
N VAL A 38 -11.88 -3.02 -14.53
CA VAL A 38 -12.41 -3.65 -15.76
C VAL A 38 -12.36 -5.19 -15.72
N GLU A 39 -11.47 -5.80 -14.94
CA GLU A 39 -11.32 -7.26 -14.85
C GLU A 39 -12.08 -7.89 -13.67
N LEU A 40 -12.80 -7.06 -12.90
CA LEU A 40 -13.67 -7.56 -11.85
C LEU A 40 -14.82 -8.29 -12.56
N GLY A 41 -14.70 -9.61 -12.63
CA GLY A 41 -15.74 -10.46 -13.18
C GLY A 41 -17.11 -10.17 -12.53
N PRO A 42 -18.22 -10.65 -13.10
CA PRO A 42 -19.58 -10.29 -12.68
C PRO A 42 -19.90 -10.57 -11.20
N HIS A 43 -19.05 -11.31 -10.49
CA HIS A 43 -19.20 -11.67 -9.08
C HIS A 43 -18.41 -10.79 -8.10
N PHE A 44 -17.51 -9.92 -8.57
CA PHE A 44 -16.72 -9.08 -7.67
C PHE A 44 -17.24 -7.65 -7.66
N THR A 45 -18.01 -7.31 -6.64
CA THR A 45 -18.65 -6.00 -6.55
C THR A 45 -17.75 -4.95 -5.88
N VAL A 46 -18.13 -3.69 -6.04
CA VAL A 46 -17.51 -2.57 -5.29
C VAL A 46 -17.64 -2.79 -3.77
N ALA A 47 -18.71 -3.44 -3.31
CA ALA A 47 -18.90 -3.77 -1.90
C ALA A 47 -17.90 -4.82 -1.41
N ASP A 48 -17.64 -5.86 -2.20
CA ASP A 48 -16.63 -6.90 -1.88
C ASP A 48 -15.22 -6.30 -1.81
N ARG A 49 -14.90 -5.43 -2.78
CA ARG A 49 -13.66 -4.65 -2.79
C ARG A 49 -13.51 -3.84 -1.50
N ARG A 50 -14.55 -3.12 -1.10
CA ARG A 50 -14.54 -2.32 0.13
C ARG A 50 -14.37 -3.20 1.37
N ARG A 51 -15.03 -4.35 1.42
CA ARG A 51 -14.93 -5.30 2.54
C ARG A 51 -13.52 -5.88 2.69
N LEU A 52 -12.86 -6.21 1.58
CA LEU A 52 -11.47 -6.67 1.59
C LEU A 52 -10.51 -5.56 2.06
N TRP A 53 -10.69 -4.34 1.56
CA TRP A 53 -9.92 -3.19 2.05
C TRP A 53 -10.13 -2.91 3.54
N GLN A 54 -11.34 -3.14 4.06
CA GLN A 54 -11.64 -3.02 5.48
C GLN A 54 -10.91 -4.07 6.31
N GLN A 55 -10.87 -5.33 5.85
CA GLN A 55 -10.13 -6.40 6.51
C GLN A 55 -8.62 -6.12 6.53
N LEU A 56 -8.07 -5.67 5.40
CA LEU A 56 -6.66 -5.28 5.31
C LEU A 56 -6.32 -4.13 6.27
N ALA A 57 -7.15 -3.08 6.31
CA ALA A 57 -6.93 -1.97 7.23
C ALA A 57 -6.96 -2.42 8.69
N ASP A 58 -7.83 -3.35 9.05
CA ASP A 58 -7.91 -3.90 10.40
C ASP A 58 -6.62 -4.67 10.77
N ALA A 59 -6.16 -5.55 9.88
CA ALA A 59 -4.91 -6.28 10.06
C ALA A 59 -3.69 -5.35 10.20
N LEU A 60 -3.60 -4.31 9.36
CA LEU A 60 -2.52 -3.33 9.42
C LEU A 60 -2.55 -2.49 10.69
N ASN A 61 -3.75 -2.12 11.15
CA ASN A 61 -3.94 -1.34 12.36
C ASN A 61 -3.68 -2.17 13.62
N ALA A 62 -3.84 -3.50 13.56
CA ALA A 62 -3.51 -4.42 14.65
C ALA A 62 -2.01 -4.67 14.78
N GLU A 63 -1.27 -4.74 13.67
CA GLU A 63 0.17 -5.06 13.67
C GLU A 63 1.06 -3.86 14.06
N GLY A 64 0.68 -2.65 13.66
CA GLY A 64 1.64 -1.53 13.65
C GLY A 64 1.14 -0.23 14.29
N PRO A 65 2.09 0.70 14.59
CA PRO A 65 1.76 2.01 15.14
C PRO A 65 1.02 2.90 14.14
N ALA A 66 1.11 2.60 12.83
CA ALA A 66 0.40 3.33 11.80
C ALA A 66 -1.05 2.85 11.72
N GLN A 67 -1.92 3.49 12.49
CA GLN A 67 -3.35 3.29 12.41
C GLN A 67 -3.95 4.26 11.40
N LYS A 68 -4.48 3.75 10.29
CA LYS A 68 -5.10 4.56 9.23
C LYS A 68 -6.49 4.03 8.89
N ARG A 69 -7.34 4.93 8.42
CA ARG A 69 -8.63 4.57 7.84
C ARG A 69 -8.41 3.87 6.50
N VAL A 70 -9.38 3.04 6.11
CA VAL A 70 -9.41 2.32 4.83
C VAL A 70 -9.11 3.24 3.63
N ASP A 71 -9.69 4.45 3.61
CA ASP A 71 -9.48 5.41 2.51
C ASP A 71 -8.02 5.87 2.42
N MET A 72 -7.36 6.05 3.56
CA MET A 72 -5.93 6.43 3.62
C MET A 72 -5.03 5.27 3.21
N TRP A 73 -5.37 4.03 3.57
CA TRP A 73 -4.64 2.84 3.12
C TRP A 73 -4.74 2.66 1.61
N GLN A 74 -5.93 2.89 1.03
CA GLN A 74 -6.13 2.88 -0.42
C GLN A 74 -5.30 3.95 -1.13
N GLU A 75 -5.29 5.19 -0.61
CA GLU A 75 -4.49 6.26 -1.22
C GLU A 75 -2.99 5.96 -1.12
N TRP A 76 -2.53 5.50 0.05
CA TRP A 76 -1.14 5.10 0.25
C TRP A 76 -0.72 4.00 -0.72
N TRP A 77 -1.56 2.97 -0.90
CA TRP A 77 -1.30 1.89 -1.86
C TRP A 77 -1.24 2.40 -3.30
N ARG A 78 -2.17 3.26 -3.72
CA ARG A 78 -2.15 3.85 -5.07
C ARG A 78 -0.87 4.64 -5.31
N LYS A 79 -0.40 5.39 -4.31
CA LYS A 79 0.89 6.09 -4.37
C LYS A 79 2.04 5.09 -4.44
N ALA A 80 2.07 4.08 -3.56
CA ALA A 80 3.12 3.05 -3.56
C ALA A 80 3.22 2.30 -4.89
N VAL A 81 2.08 1.96 -5.52
CA VAL A 81 2.05 1.33 -6.85
C VAL A 81 2.49 2.30 -7.94
N HIS A 82 2.11 3.58 -7.84
CA HIS A 82 2.54 4.60 -8.79
C HIS A 82 4.05 4.83 -8.73
N ASP A 83 4.60 5.01 -7.52
CA ASP A 83 6.03 5.10 -7.25
C ASP A 83 6.76 3.84 -7.74
N ALA A 84 6.28 2.64 -7.40
CA ALA A 84 6.88 1.39 -7.85
C ALA A 84 6.89 1.24 -9.38
N ARG A 85 5.83 1.69 -10.06
CA ARG A 85 5.79 1.69 -11.54
C ARG A 85 6.72 2.73 -12.14
N HIS A 86 6.84 3.90 -11.51
CA HIS A 86 7.74 4.95 -11.95
C HIS A 86 9.21 4.52 -11.76
N ASP A 87 9.52 3.89 -10.63
CA ASP A 87 10.84 3.34 -10.34
C ASP A 87 11.16 2.18 -11.29
N ALA A 88 10.23 1.23 -11.51
CA ALA A 88 10.40 0.16 -12.48
C ALA A 88 10.57 0.67 -13.93
N ALA A 89 9.89 1.76 -14.31
CA ALA A 89 10.07 2.39 -15.61
C ALA A 89 11.44 3.08 -15.71
N ALA A 90 11.90 3.75 -14.65
CA ALA A 90 13.23 4.34 -14.58
C ALA A 90 14.33 3.27 -14.63
N VAL A 91 14.14 2.12 -13.96
CA VAL A 91 15.06 0.98 -14.02
C VAL A 91 15.07 0.34 -15.41
N ALA A 92 13.94 0.27 -16.10
CA ALA A 92 13.86 -0.23 -17.48
C ALA A 92 14.55 0.72 -18.50
N GLU A 93 14.54 2.03 -18.26
CA GLU A 93 15.21 3.01 -19.12
C GLU A 93 16.74 3.05 -18.92
N VAL A 94 17.22 2.76 -17.70
CA VAL A 94 18.66 2.67 -17.39
C VAL A 94 19.33 1.41 -17.97
N GLN A 95 18.57 0.38 -18.35
CA GLN A 95 19.10 -0.84 -18.97
C GLN A 95 19.12 -0.82 -20.50
N ARG A 96 19.00 0.35 -21.13
CA ARG A 96 19.03 0.51 -22.60
C ARG A 96 20.36 1.10 -23.08
#